data_AF-A0A0W0YL51-F1
#
_entry.id   AF-A0A0W0YL51-F1
#
_cell.length_a   1.000
_cell.length_b   1.000
_cell.length_c   1.000
_cell.angle_alpha   90.00
_cell.angle_beta   90.00
_cell.angle_gamma   90.00
#
_symmetry.space_group_name_H-M   'P 1'
#
loop_
_entity.id
_entity.type
_entity.pdbx_description
1 polymer ?
#
loop_
_entity_poly.entity_id
_entity_poly.type
_entity_poly.pdbx_seq_one_letter_code
_entity_poly.pdbx_strand_id
1 'polypeptide(L)'
;MKTIKKAYGTLFFAVLFLYGTSLFAACPCFNAVFLQTIFKSNETASCDIYKKGSNIYKIKIYDAKYIAATTSTNCMLNSEHHDVFVDFYSDYHGDHHACIRVILDTCKLLKEHVIIRDF
;
A
#
# COMPACT_ATOMS: atom_id res chain seq x y z
N MET A 1 -6.35 17.10 20.03
CA MET A 1 -7.27 16.18 19.32
C MET A 1 -6.42 15.11 18.62
N LYS A 2 -6.09 13.97 19.28
CA LYS A 2 -5.06 13.01 18.80
C LYS A 2 -5.34 11.54 19.13
N THR A 3 -6.58 11.18 19.43
CA THR A 3 -6.92 9.83 19.94
C THR A 3 -7.82 9.01 19.01
N ILE A 4 -8.42 9.62 17.99
CA ILE A 4 -9.43 8.95 17.14
C ILE A 4 -8.78 8.04 16.09
N LYS A 5 -7.66 8.45 15.47
CA LYS A 5 -6.94 7.64 14.45
C LYS A 5 -6.52 6.24 14.95
N LYS A 6 -6.16 6.13 16.23
CA LYS A 6 -5.73 4.86 16.85
C LYS A 6 -6.86 3.84 17.01
N ALA A 7 -8.10 4.30 17.23
CA ALA A 7 -9.22 3.41 17.53
C ALA A 7 -9.75 2.69 16.28
N TYR A 8 -9.78 3.39 15.13
CA TYR A 8 -10.23 2.82 13.86
C TYR A 8 -9.26 1.80 13.29
N GLY A 9 -7.94 2.02 13.45
CA GLY A 9 -6.93 1.04 13.03
C GLY A 9 -7.12 -0.32 13.70
N THR A 10 -7.31 -0.35 15.01
CA THR A 10 -7.46 -1.60 15.77
C THR A 10 -8.72 -2.40 15.37
N LEU A 11 -9.84 -1.70 15.11
CA LEU A 11 -11.09 -2.34 14.67
C LEU A 11 -11.02 -2.83 13.21
N PHE A 12 -10.35 -2.09 12.32
CA PHE A 12 -10.17 -2.48 10.92
C PHE A 12 -9.34 -3.76 10.78
N PHE A 13 -8.25 -3.88 11.55
CA PHE A 13 -7.44 -5.11 11.58
C PHE A 13 -8.23 -6.30 12.13
N ALA A 14 -9.11 -6.11 13.12
CA ALA A 14 -9.90 -7.18 13.71
C ALA A 14 -10.97 -7.74 12.73
N VAL A 15 -11.59 -6.88 11.91
CA VAL A 15 -12.59 -7.31 10.91
C VAL A 15 -11.93 -7.99 9.71
N LEU A 16 -10.74 -7.54 9.29
CA LEU A 16 -9.91 -8.22 8.29
C LEU A 16 -9.49 -9.63 8.76
N PHE A 17 -9.23 -9.81 10.06
CA PHE A 17 -8.84 -11.08 10.66
C PHE A 17 -9.95 -12.15 10.58
N LEU A 18 -11.23 -11.75 10.55
CA LEU A 18 -12.37 -12.67 10.58
C LEU A 18 -12.80 -13.20 9.20
N TYR A 19 -12.40 -12.55 8.10
CA TYR A 19 -12.81 -12.93 6.74
C TYR A 19 -11.67 -13.48 5.86
N GLY A 20 -10.42 -13.50 6.35
CA GLY A 20 -9.24 -13.87 5.58
C GLY A 20 -8.60 -15.16 6.05
N THR A 21 -9.25 -16.32 5.89
CA THR A 21 -8.62 -17.63 6.13
C THR A 21 -7.74 -18.04 4.94
N SER A 22 -6.67 -17.30 4.68
CA SER A 22 -5.41 -17.73 4.08
C SER A 22 -4.57 -16.48 3.86
N LEU A 23 -3.24 -16.60 3.97
CA LEU A 23 -2.26 -15.53 3.93
C LEU A 23 -2.12 -14.76 5.26
N PHE A 24 -1.27 -15.31 6.11
CA PHE A 24 -0.48 -14.52 7.06
C PHE A 24 -0.01 -13.23 6.38
N ALA A 25 -0.33 -12.12 7.04
CA ALA A 25 -0.36 -10.77 6.52
C ALA A 25 1.03 -10.28 6.13
N ALA A 26 1.34 -10.50 4.86
CA ALA A 26 2.55 -10.08 4.20
C ALA A 26 2.57 -8.55 3.88
N CYS A 27 1.48 -7.85 4.13
CA CYS A 27 1.44 -6.40 4.01
C CYS A 27 0.19 -5.88 4.74
N PRO A 28 0.21 -5.78 6.07
CA PRO A 28 -0.94 -5.22 6.81
C PRO A 28 -1.30 -3.80 6.32
N CYS A 29 -0.39 -3.16 5.58
CA CYS A 29 -0.55 -1.85 4.98
C CYS A 29 -1.64 -1.78 3.88
N PHE A 30 -1.86 -2.83 3.07
CA PHE A 30 -2.56 -2.65 1.79
C PHE A 30 -3.57 -3.75 1.42
N ASN A 31 -4.82 -3.35 1.23
CA ASN A 31 -5.82 -4.08 0.47
C ASN A 31 -6.17 -3.24 -0.77
N ALA A 32 -6.24 -3.82 -1.96
CA ALA A 32 -6.49 -3.09 -3.20
C ALA A 32 -7.82 -2.30 -3.18
N VAL A 33 -8.88 -2.89 -2.63
CA VAL A 33 -10.19 -2.23 -2.46
C VAL A 33 -10.10 -1.05 -1.49
N PHE A 34 -9.31 -1.22 -0.43
CA PHE A 34 -9.08 -0.14 0.53
C PHE A 34 -8.27 1.01 -0.09
N LEU A 35 -7.19 0.68 -0.82
CA LEU A 35 -6.41 1.68 -1.54
C LEU A 35 -7.25 2.41 -2.59
N GLN A 36 -8.11 1.71 -3.32
CA GLN A 36 -9.07 2.35 -4.23
C GLN A 36 -10.02 3.29 -3.51
N THR A 37 -10.41 2.98 -2.27
CA THR A 37 -11.28 3.86 -1.48
C THR A 37 -10.54 5.11 -1.03
N ILE A 38 -9.24 5.00 -0.71
CA ILE A 38 -8.38 6.13 -0.32
C ILE A 38 -8.09 7.03 -1.53
N PHE A 39 -7.68 6.44 -2.65
CA PHE A 39 -7.30 7.13 -3.88
C PHE A 39 -8.47 7.27 -4.87
N LYS A 40 -9.71 7.17 -4.37
CA LYS A 40 -10.97 7.09 -5.12
C LYS A 40 -10.97 7.92 -6.41
N SER A 41 -10.76 7.25 -7.55
CA SER A 41 -10.71 7.81 -8.91
C SER A 41 -10.25 9.27 -8.93
N ASN A 42 -9.19 9.57 -8.18
CA ASN A 42 -8.76 10.92 -7.99
C ASN A 42 -7.87 11.22 -9.18
N GLU A 43 -8.31 12.06 -10.12
CA GLU A 43 -7.55 12.40 -11.34
C GLU A 43 -6.15 12.99 -11.05
N THR A 44 -5.86 13.30 -9.78
CA THR A 44 -4.56 13.79 -9.30
C THR A 44 -3.67 12.73 -8.68
N ALA A 45 -4.15 11.48 -8.54
CA ALA A 45 -3.32 10.41 -8.04
C ALA A 45 -2.28 10.01 -9.10
N SER A 46 -1.12 9.58 -8.61
CA SER A 46 0.03 9.26 -9.43
C SER A 46 0.69 8.02 -8.89
N CYS A 47 1.19 7.20 -9.80
CA CYS A 47 1.89 5.98 -9.48
C CYS A 47 3.33 6.06 -9.97
N ASP A 48 4.30 5.99 -9.06
CA ASP A 48 5.70 5.84 -9.44
C ASP A 48 6.14 4.39 -9.26
N ILE A 49 6.66 3.80 -10.31
CA ILE A 49 7.25 2.45 -10.32
C ILE A 49 8.76 2.58 -10.50
N TYR A 50 9.52 2.11 -9.52
CA TYR A 50 10.98 2.08 -9.53
C TYR A 50 11.43 0.65 -9.75
N LYS A 51 12.11 0.42 -10.88
CA LYS A 51 12.58 -0.90 -11.28
C LYS A 51 14.06 -0.88 -11.67
N LYS A 52 14.68 -2.04 -11.59
CA LYS A 52 16.01 -2.34 -12.13
C LYS A 52 15.87 -3.58 -13.00
N GLY A 53 15.89 -3.40 -14.31
CA GLY A 53 15.55 -4.46 -15.27
C GLY A 53 14.09 -4.93 -15.10
N SER A 54 13.89 -6.23 -14.84
CA SER A 54 12.55 -6.81 -14.58
C SER A 54 12.08 -6.65 -13.13
N ASN A 55 12.96 -6.23 -12.22
CA ASN A 55 12.69 -6.25 -10.79
C ASN A 55 12.19 -4.89 -10.30
N ILE A 56 10.93 -4.84 -9.86
CA ILE A 56 10.37 -3.68 -9.16
C ILE A 56 10.87 -3.73 -7.71
N TYR A 57 11.67 -2.75 -7.31
CA TYR A 57 12.21 -2.68 -5.94
C TYR A 57 11.47 -1.65 -5.09
N LYS A 58 10.70 -0.74 -5.71
CA LYS A 58 9.85 0.22 -5.02
C LYS A 58 8.67 0.62 -5.90
N ILE A 59 7.51 0.78 -5.27
CA ILE A 59 6.32 1.34 -5.91
C ILE A 59 5.60 2.22 -4.92
N LYS A 60 5.01 3.32 -5.41
CA LYS A 60 4.12 4.16 -4.61
C LYS A 60 2.94 4.64 -5.45
N ILE A 61 1.79 4.74 -4.81
CA ILE A 61 0.63 5.51 -5.27
C ILE A 61 0.44 6.67 -4.30
N TYR A 62 0.24 7.86 -4.82
CA TYR A 62 0.14 9.07 -4.00
C TYR A 62 -0.71 10.13 -4.68
N ASP A 63 -1.33 10.99 -3.88
CA ASP A 63 -1.93 12.25 -4.30
C ASP A 63 -1.45 13.39 -3.39
N ALA A 64 -2.12 14.54 -3.41
CA ALA A 64 -1.75 15.68 -2.57
C ALA A 64 -1.91 15.44 -1.05
N LYS A 65 -2.68 14.42 -0.64
CA LYS A 65 -3.07 14.17 0.76
C LYS A 65 -2.59 12.81 1.28
N TYR A 66 -2.57 11.78 0.44
CA TYR A 66 -2.39 10.40 0.83
C TYR A 66 -1.26 9.74 0.05
N ILE A 67 -0.62 8.75 0.66
CA ILE A 67 0.45 7.98 0.04
C ILE A 67 0.43 6.53 0.54
N ALA A 68 0.53 5.59 -0.39
CA ALA A 68 0.81 4.19 -0.12
C ALA A 68 2.09 3.82 -0.87
N ALA A 69 3.08 3.30 -0.17
CA ALA A 69 4.36 2.95 -0.78
C ALA A 69 4.96 1.69 -0.18
N THR A 70 5.73 0.98 -0.98
CA THR A 70 6.53 -0.15 -0.53
C THR A 70 7.91 -0.12 -1.14
N THR A 71 8.89 -0.54 -0.36
CA THR A 71 10.27 -0.79 -0.74
C THR A 71 10.64 -2.21 -0.34
N SER A 72 11.80 -2.71 -0.77
CA SER A 72 12.27 -4.05 -0.39
C SER A 72 12.37 -4.30 1.11
N THR A 73 12.38 -3.25 1.94
CA THR A 73 12.55 -3.34 3.39
C THR A 73 11.36 -2.83 4.18
N ASN A 74 10.35 -2.19 3.57
CA ASN A 74 9.20 -1.68 4.31
C ASN A 74 7.95 -1.41 3.46
N CYS A 75 6.81 -1.29 4.13
CA CYS A 75 5.61 -0.64 3.62
C CYS A 75 5.17 0.54 4.48
N MET A 76 4.54 1.51 3.82
CA MET A 76 3.89 2.63 4.49
C MET A 76 2.55 2.99 3.86
N LEU A 77 1.58 3.33 4.70
CA LEU A 77 0.32 3.94 4.30
C LEU A 77 0.10 5.20 5.13
N ASN A 78 -0.11 6.32 4.45
CA ASN A 78 -0.61 7.54 5.04
C ASN A 78 -1.96 7.87 4.38
N SER A 79 -3.00 7.87 5.20
CA SER A 79 -4.38 8.16 4.80
C SER A 79 -5.04 9.06 5.85
N GLU A 80 -6.25 9.52 5.57
CA GLU A 80 -7.04 10.33 6.52
C GLU A 80 -7.19 9.69 7.90
N HIS A 81 -7.39 8.37 7.91
CA HIS A 81 -7.76 7.61 9.11
C HIS A 81 -6.64 6.71 9.64
N HIS A 82 -5.67 6.35 8.79
CA HIS A 82 -4.63 5.37 9.11
C HIS A 82 -3.25 5.85 8.70
N ASP A 83 -2.33 5.79 9.67
CA ASP A 83 -0.89 5.97 9.49
C ASP A 83 -0.22 4.63 9.84
N VAL A 84 0.29 3.93 8.83
CA VAL A 84 0.93 2.61 8.96
C VAL A 84 2.35 2.70 8.44
N PHE A 85 3.29 2.16 9.20
CA PHE A 85 4.68 1.96 8.79
C PHE A 85 5.14 0.62 9.34
N VAL A 86 5.60 -0.28 8.47
CA VAL A 86 6.03 -1.63 8.83
C VAL A 86 7.30 -1.96 8.08
N ASP A 87 8.34 -2.36 8.82
CA ASP A 87 9.57 -2.88 8.25
C ASP A 87 9.44 -4.39 7.97
N PHE A 88 9.83 -4.80 6.77
CA PHE A 88 10.03 -6.20 6.41
C PHE A 88 11.36 -6.64 7.02
N TYR A 89 11.34 -7.23 8.20
CA TYR A 89 12.52 -7.94 8.71
C TYR A 89 12.89 -9.10 7.75
N SER A 90 14.14 -9.54 7.79
CA SER A 90 14.84 -10.36 6.78
C SER A 90 14.15 -11.62 6.25
N ASP A 91 13.08 -12.09 6.90
CA ASP A 91 12.37 -13.32 6.53
C ASP A 91 11.14 -13.09 5.64
N TYR A 92 10.83 -11.82 5.33
CA TYR A 92 9.59 -11.40 4.66
C TYR A 92 9.82 -10.97 3.20
N HIS A 93 10.65 -11.68 2.42
CA HIS A 93 10.82 -11.36 0.99
C HIS A 93 9.53 -11.54 0.15
N GLY A 94 8.61 -12.40 0.58
CA GLY A 94 7.29 -12.56 -0.05
C GLY A 94 6.37 -11.35 0.13
N ASP A 95 6.62 -10.58 1.18
CA ASP A 95 5.77 -9.46 1.62
C ASP A 95 5.87 -8.29 0.67
N HIS A 96 7.09 -7.89 0.35
CA HIS A 96 7.39 -6.87 -0.65
C HIS A 96 6.70 -7.14 -1.99
N HIS A 97 6.79 -8.38 -2.50
CA HIS A 97 6.15 -8.74 -3.77
C HIS A 97 4.62 -8.69 -3.70
N ALA A 98 4.02 -9.08 -2.57
CA ALA A 98 2.58 -8.97 -2.36
C ALA A 98 2.14 -7.50 -2.31
N CYS A 99 2.85 -6.65 -1.56
CA CYS A 99 2.59 -5.20 -1.50
C CYS A 99 2.69 -4.55 -2.89
N ILE A 100 3.73 -4.90 -3.68
CA ILE A 100 3.89 -4.39 -5.04
C ILE A 100 2.67 -4.73 -5.87
N ARG A 101 2.22 -5.99 -5.84
CA ARG A 101 1.06 -6.43 -6.62
C ARG A 101 -0.18 -5.63 -6.28
N VAL A 102 -0.46 -5.44 -4.99
CA VAL A 102 -1.62 -4.69 -4.53
C VAL A 102 -1.58 -3.23 -5.00
N ILE A 103 -0.44 -2.55 -4.85
CA ILE A 103 -0.31 -1.15 -5.29
C ILE A 103 -0.40 -1.06 -6.83
N LEU A 104 0.23 -1.99 -7.54
CA LEU A 104 0.21 -2.02 -9.00
C LEU A 104 -1.20 -2.26 -9.57
N ASP A 105 -1.95 -3.20 -8.99
CA ASP A 105 -3.33 -3.46 -9.40
C ASP A 105 -4.24 -2.28 -9.09
N THR A 106 -4.01 -1.59 -7.96
CA THR A 106 -4.69 -0.34 -7.64
C THR A 106 -4.42 0.72 -8.71
N CYS A 107 -3.16 0.95 -9.08
CA CYS A 107 -2.77 1.90 -10.14
C CYS A 107 -3.46 1.59 -11.47
N LYS A 108 -3.54 0.32 -11.86
CA LYS A 108 -4.22 -0.11 -13.10
C LYS A 108 -5.72 0.16 -13.06
N LEU A 109 -6.36 -0.14 -11.93
CA LEU A 109 -7.81 0.00 -11.77
C LEU A 109 -8.25 1.46 -11.74
N LEU A 110 -7.42 2.34 -11.16
CA LEU A 110 -7.67 3.76 -11.10
C LEU A 110 -7.27 4.52 -12.39
N LYS A 111 -6.64 3.86 -13.37
CA LYS A 111 -6.14 4.46 -14.62
C LYS A 111 -5.28 5.72 -14.40
N GLU A 112 -4.49 5.71 -13.33
CA GLU A 112 -3.72 6.87 -12.91
C GLU A 112 -2.50 7.13 -13.80
N HIS A 113 -1.92 8.32 -13.65
CA HIS A 113 -0.66 8.64 -14.31
C HIS A 113 0.48 7.78 -13.75
N VAL A 114 0.98 6.84 -14.58
CA VAL A 114 2.07 5.93 -14.20
C VAL A 114 3.41 6.46 -14.72
N ILE A 115 4.34 6.72 -13.80
CA ILE A 115 5.72 7.10 -14.09
C ILE A 115 6.62 5.91 -13.80
N ILE A 116 7.34 5.44 -14.81
CA ILE A 116 8.31 4.33 -14.69
C ILE A 116 9.72 4.90 -14.65
N ARG A 117 10.47 4.57 -13.61
CA ARG A 117 11.88 4.96 -13.44
C ARG A 117 12.75 3.71 -13.44
N ASP A 118 13.61 3.61 -14.44
CA ASP A 118 14.57 2.52 -14.61
C ASP A 118 15.97 3.02 -14.22
N PHE A 119 16.70 2.22 -13.43
CA PHE A 119 18.02 2.55 -12.87
C PHE A 119 19.03 1.44 -13.14
#